data_AF-A0A7X6ZUB1-F1
#
_entry.id   AF-A0A7X6ZUB1-F1
#
_cell.length_a   1.000
_cell.length_b   1.000
_cell.length_c   1.000
_cell.angle_alpha   90.00
_cell.angle_beta   90.00
_cell.angle_gamma   90.00
#
_symmetry.space_group_name_H-M   'P 1'
#
loop_
_entity.id
_entity.type
_entity.pdbx_description
1 polymer ?
#
loop_
_entity_poly.entity_id
_entity_poly.type
_entity_poly.pdbx_seq_one_letter_code
_entity_poly.pdbx_strand_id
1 'polypeptide(L)' 'MINVVGVRFRTAGKIYYFDPCNMELNKGDMVIVETARGIECGSVVVANQEVVDEEVVAPLKNVIRKADSEDLKQVE' A
#
# COMPACT_ATOMS: atom_id res chain seq x y z
N MET A 1 -7.29 16.16 5.93
CA MET A 1 -6.98 15.65 4.59
C MET A 1 -5.74 14.80 4.79
N ILE A 2 -5.81 13.55 4.36
CA ILE A 2 -4.76 12.56 4.56
C ILE A 2 -4.37 11.99 3.19
N ASN A 3 -3.07 11.85 2.97
CA ASN A 3 -2.55 11.20 1.77
C ASN A 3 -2.60 9.69 1.97
N VAL A 4 -3.22 8.98 1.03
CA VAL A 4 -3.35 7.52 1.09
C VAL A 4 -2.93 6.88 -0.23
N VAL A 5 -2.52 5.63 -0.14
CA VAL A 5 -2.31 4.75 -1.30
C VAL A 5 -3.13 3.48 -1.11
N GLY A 6 -3.77 3.01 -2.17
CA GLY A 6 -4.54 1.76 -2.15
C GLY A 6 -3.69 0.60 -2.62
N VAL A 7 -3.47 -0.37 -1.74
CA VAL A 7 -2.67 -1.57 -1.99
C VAL A 7 -3.55 -2.81 -1.97
N ARG A 8 -3.27 -3.74 -2.87
CA ARG A 8 -3.96 -5.02 -2.99
C ARG A 8 -2.94 -6.16 -3.06
N PHE A 9 -3.14 -7.17 -2.21
CA PHE A 9 -2.23 -8.32 -2.08
C PHE A 9 -2.56 -9.49 -3.03
N ARG A 10 -3.79 -9.56 -3.55
CA ARG A 10 -4.26 -10.64 -4.44
C ARG A 10 -5.08 -10.09 -5.60
N THR A 11 -5.05 -10.73 -6.76
CA THR A 11 -5.75 -10.27 -7.99
C THR A 11 -7.24 -9.98 -7.78
N ALA A 12 -7.93 -10.76 -6.94
CA ALA A 12 -9.34 -10.55 -6.59
C ALA A 12 -9.56 -10.11 -5.12
N GLY A 13 -8.53 -9.53 -4.48
CA GLY A 13 -8.56 -9.12 -3.08
C GLY A 13 -9.22 -7.76 -2.83
N LYS A 14 -9.58 -7.50 -1.57
CA LYS A 14 -9.97 -6.17 -1.09
C LYS A 14 -8.79 -5.20 -1.23
N ILE A 15 -9.12 -3.93 -1.48
CA ILE A 15 -8.15 -2.83 -1.46
C ILE A 15 -8.03 -2.35 -0.02
N TYR A 16 -6.80 -2.24 0.46
CA TYR A 16 -6.47 -1.69 1.77
C TYR A 16 -5.74 -0.38 1.55
N TYR A 17 -6.06 0.63 2.35
CA TYR A 17 -5.39 1.93 2.29
C TYR A 17 -4.24 1.97 3.29
N PHE A 18 -3.14 2.58 2.87
CA PHE A 18 -1.91 2.75 3.64
C PHE A 18 -1.45 4.19 3.56
N ASP A 19 -0.70 4.62 4.57
CA ASP A 19 0.02 5.88 4.57
C ASP A 19 1.26 5.74 3.67
N PRO A 20 1.37 6.50 2.55
CA PRO A 20 2.53 6.47 1.67
C PRO A 20 3.76 7.18 2.28
N CYS A 21 3.62 7.76 3.47
CA CYS A 21 4.59 8.63 4.13
C CYS A 21 4.99 9.78 3.18
N ASN A 22 6.22 9.76 2.66
CA ASN A 22 6.73 10.74 1.71
C ASN A 22 7.03 10.12 0.33
N MET A 23 6.45 8.96 0.01
CA MET A 23 6.69 8.27 -1.25
C MET A 23 5.64 8.62 -2.31
N GLU A 24 6.13 8.89 -3.52
CA GLU A 24 5.32 8.95 -4.72
C GLU A 24 5.20 7.53 -5.35
N LEU A 25 4.00 7.00 -5.26
CA LEU A 25 3.59 5.65 -5.64
C LEU A 25 2.55 5.72 -6.76
N ASN A 26 2.86 5.04 -7.86
CA ASN A 26 2.00 4.97 -9.03
C ASN A 26 1.24 3.65 -9.09
N LYS A 27 0.13 3.62 -9.82
CA LYS A 27 -0.58 2.38 -10.10
C LYS A 27 0.36 1.38 -10.79
N GLY A 28 0.39 0.15 -10.30
CA GLY A 28 1.28 -0.91 -10.75
C GLY A 28 2.59 -1.01 -9.99
N ASP A 29 2.95 -0.01 -9.17
CA ASP A 29 4.10 -0.15 -8.26
C ASP A 29 3.85 -1.30 -7.28
N MET A 30 4.90 -2.06 -7.00
CA MET A 30 4.90 -3.08 -5.96
C MET A 30 5.55 -2.49 -4.72
N VAL A 31 4.93 -2.70 -3.56
CA VAL A 31 5.33 -2.08 -2.29
C VAL A 31 5.32 -3.08 -1.16
N ILE A 32 6.22 -2.87 -0.21
CA ILE A 32 6.24 -3.57 1.07
C ILE A 32 5.53 -2.70 2.09
N VAL A 33 4.52 -3.26 2.74
CA VAL A 33 3.69 -2.56 3.74
C VAL A 33 3.72 -3.28 5.08
N GLU A 34 3.51 -2.54 6.16
CA GLU A 34 3.32 -3.13 7.48
C GLU A 34 1.88 -3.62 7.64
N THR A 35 1.68 -4.89 7.98
CA THR A 35 0.39 -5.46 8.34
C THR A 35 0.40 -5.94 9.79
N ALA A 36 -0.76 -6.29 10.34
CA ALA A 36 -0.86 -6.84 11.69
C ALA A 36 -0.10 -8.17 11.88
N ARG A 37 0.29 -8.85 10.79
CA ARG A 37 1.02 -10.14 10.82
C ARG A 37 2.50 -10.00 10.46
N GLY A 38 2.98 -8.78 10.23
CA GLY A 38 4.34 -8.50 9.75
C GLY A 38 4.32 -7.75 8.42
N ILE A 39 5.42 -7.81 7.69
CA ILE A 39 5.55 -7.16 6.39
C ILE A 39 4.90 -8.01 5.28
N GLU A 40 4.24 -7.38 4.33
CA GLU A 40 3.64 -8.06 3.19
C GLU A 40 3.89 -7.27 1.89
N CYS A 41 4.06 -7.98 0.78
CA CYS A 41 4.25 -7.38 -0.55
C CYS A 41 2.90 -7.26 -1.25
N GLY A 42 2.58 -6.06 -1.73
CA GLY A 42 1.31 -5.79 -2.41
C GLY A 42 1.48 -4.86 -3.62
N SER A 43 0.46 -4.83 -4.46
CA SER A 43 0.43 -3.98 -5.65
C SER A 43 -0.40 -2.73 -5.40
N VAL A 44 0.13 -1.57 -5.79
CA VAL A 44 -0.57 -0.29 -5.77
C VAL A 44 -1.62 -0.29 -6.88
N VAL A 45 -2.88 -0.25 -6.47
CA VAL A 45 -4.06 -0.20 -7.37
C VAL A 45 -4.74 1.16 -7.37
N VAL A 46 -4.47 1.97 -6.34
CA VAL A 46 -4.83 3.40 -6.25
C VAL A 46 -3.55 4.14 -5.91
N ALA A 47 -3.10 5.03 -6.79
CA ALA A 47 -1.94 5.89 -6.56
C ALA A 47 -2.18 6.85 -5.38
N ASN A 48 -1.17 7.63 -4.99
CA ASN A 48 -1.34 8.67 -3.97
C ASN A 48 -2.59 9.52 -4.24
N GLN A 49 -3.45 9.62 -3.25
CA GLN A 49 -4.67 10.41 -3.31
C GLN A 49 -4.90 11.08 -1.96
N GLU A 50 -5.25 12.36 -1.99
CA GLU A 50 -5.72 13.06 -0.80
C GLU A 50 -7.20 12.77 -0.58
N VAL A 51 -7.55 12.33 0.62
CA VAL A 51 -8.93 12.04 1.04
C VAL A 51 -9.25 12.75 2.34
N VAL A 52 -10.53 12.94 2.63
CA VAL A 52 -10.97 13.52 3.90
C VAL A 52 -10.76 12.48 5.00
N ASP A 53 -10.32 12.89 6.19
CA ASP A 53 -10.05 11.98 7.32
C ASP A 53 -11.25 11.06 7.66
N GLU A 54 -12.47 11.58 7.48
CA GLU A 54 -13.72 10.85 7.75
C GLU A 54 -13.97 9.69 6.78
N GLU A 55 -13.31 9.67 5.61
CA GLU A 55 -13.45 8.61 4.60
C GLU A 55 -12.50 7.43 4.83
N VAL A 56 -11.60 7.52 5.82
CA VAL A 56 -10.55 6.53 6.06
C VAL A 56 -10.65 5.90 7.44
N VAL A 57 -10.54 4.58 7.51
CA VAL A 57 -10.52 3.85 8.78
C VAL A 57 -9.11 3.91 9.36
N ALA A 58 -8.92 4.73 10.39
CA ALA A 58 -7.68 4.82 11.16
C ALA A 58 -7.52 3.66 12.17
N PRO A 59 -6.29 3.29 12.57
CA PRO A 59 -5.02 3.83 12.09
C PRO A 59 -4.60 3.20 10.76
N LEU A 60 -4.18 4.06 9.82
CA LEU A 60 -3.50 3.61 8.62
C LEU A 60 -2.16 2.98 8.99
N LYS A 61 -1.83 1.89 8.31
CA LYS A 61 -0.49 1.32 8.35
C LYS A 61 0.38 1.95 7.28
N ASN A 62 1.69 1.89 7.47
CA ASN A 62 2.64 2.58 6.61
C ASN A 62 3.11 1.71 5.44
N VAL A 63 3.35 2.35 4.31
CA VAL A 63 4.23 1.81 3.28
C VAL A 63 5.67 1.92 3.79
N ILE A 64 6.40 0.80 3.78
CA ILE A 64 7.78 0.73 4.26
C ILE A 64 8.73 1.12 3.14
N ARG A 65 8.55 0.57 1.93
CA ARG A 65 9.37 0.85 0.74
C ARG A 65 8.72 0.30 -0.54
N LYS A 66 9.25 0.69 -1.71
CA LYS A 66 9.02 -0.04 -2.96
C LYS A 66 9.65 -1.43 -2.86
N ALA A 67 8.96 -2.41 -3.43
CA ALA A 67 9.45 -3.79 -3.52
C ALA A 67 10.66 -3.82 -4.47
N ASP A 68 11.67 -4.59 -4.08
CA ASP A 68 12.86 -4.84 -4.89
C ASP A 68 12.72 -6.16 -5.66
N SER A 69 13.75 -6.53 -6.42
CA SER A 69 13.74 -7.76 -7.21
C SER A 69 13.70 -9.05 -6.36
N GLU A 70 14.09 -9.01 -5.09
CA GLU A 70 14.01 -10.16 -4.19
C GLU A 70 12.59 -10.34 -3.66
N ASP A 71 11.94 -9.24 -3.28
CA ASP A 71 10.53 -9.27 -2.85
C ASP A 71 9.61 -9.80 -3.95
N LEU A 72 9.85 -9.37 -5.19
CA LEU A 72 9.05 -9.77 -6.35
C LEU A 72 9.17 -11.28 -6.65
N LYS A 73 10.27 -11.92 -6.28
CA LYS A 73 10.45 -13.37 -6.43
C LYS A 73 9.67 -14.18 -5.39
N GLN A 74 9.31 -13.58 -4.25
CA GLN A 74 8.53 -14.25 -3.22
C GLN A 74 7.01 -14.15 -3.47
N VAL A 75 6.60 -13.29 -4.40
CA VAL A 75 5.20 -13.17 -4.85
C VAL A 75 4.98 -14.16 -6.00
N GLU A 76 4.93 -15.45 -5.68
CA GLU A 76 4.46 -16.52 -6.57
C GLU A 76 3.10 -17.07 -6.12
#